data_AF-A0A955F356-F1
#
_entry.id   AF-A0A955F356-F1
#
_cell.length_a   1.000
_cell.length_b   1.000
_cell.length_c   1.000
_cell.angle_alpha   90.00
_cell.angle_beta   90.00
_cell.angle_gamma   90.00
#
_symmetry.space_group_name_H-M   'P 1'
#
loop_
_entity.id
_entity.type
_entity.pdbx_description
1 polymer ?
#
loop_
_entity_poly.entity_id
_entity_poly.type
_entity_poly.pdbx_seq_one_letter_code
_entity_poly.pdbx_strand_id
1 'polypeptide(L)' 'MIIKYSRAIRGIRFYQVIEGGDDIFMGTLGECKRFITIHNQKILSRLEMERQARAG' A
#
# COMPACT_ATOMS: atom_id res chain seq x y z
N MET A 1 -6.54 1.04 3.16
CA MET A 1 -6.21 0.89 1.72
C MET A 1 -7.18 -0.09 1.08
N ILE A 2 -7.71 0.21 -0.10
CA ILE A 2 -8.57 -0.68 -0.89
C ILE A 2 -7.88 -1.05 -2.21
N ILE A 3 -8.11 -2.25 -2.72
CA ILE A 3 -7.63 -2.66 -4.06
C ILE A 3 -8.82 -2.62 -5.02
N LYS A 4 -8.72 -1.81 -6.07
CA LYS A 4 -9.76 -1.65 -7.10
C LYS A 4 -9.25 -2.17 -8.44
N TYR A 5 -10.06 -2.96 -9.15
CA TYR A 5 -9.72 -3.33 -10.53
C TYR A 5 -9.65 -2.09 -11.42
N SER A 6 -8.63 -2.03 -12.28
CA SER A 6 -8.41 -0.89 -13.18
C SER A 6 -8.57 -1.30 -14.65
N ARG A 7 -7.68 -2.15 -15.16
CA ARG A 7 -7.64 -2.53 -16.57
C ARG A 7 -6.91 -3.84 -16.78
N ALA A 8 -7.05 -4.40 -17.98
CA ALA A 8 -6.22 -5.51 -18.44
C ALA A 8 -5.41 -5.08 -19.66
N ILE A 9 -4.10 -5.37 -19.67
CA ILE A 9 -3.20 -5.07 -20.79
C ILE A 9 -2.54 -6.39 -21.20
N ARG A 10 -2.73 -6.81 -22.45
CA ARG A 10 -2.18 -8.07 -23.00
C ARG A 10 -2.48 -9.29 -22.11
N GLY A 11 -3.70 -9.37 -21.58
CA GLY A 11 -4.16 -10.46 -20.70
C GLY A 11 -3.73 -10.34 -19.23
N ILE A 12 -2.85 -9.39 -18.89
CA ILE A 12 -2.43 -9.13 -17.50
C ILE A 12 -3.40 -8.16 -16.86
N ARG A 13 -3.97 -8.52 -15.70
CA ARG A 13 -4.89 -7.67 -14.94
C ARG A 13 -4.14 -6.75 -13.99
N PHE A 14 -4.47 -5.47 -14.06
CA PHE A 14 -3.94 -4.40 -13.22
C PHE A 14 -5.03 -3.87 -12.27
N TYR A 15 -4.58 -3.49 -11.09
CA TYR A 15 -5.37 -3.01 -9.98
C TYR A 15 -4.71 -1.75 -9.41
N GLN A 16 -5.51 -0.89 -8.80
CA GLN A 16 -5.11 0.33 -8.11
C GLN A 16 -5.24 0.12 -6.60
N VAL A 17 -4.30 0.66 -5.83
CA VAL A 17 -4.37 0.76 -4.38
C VAL A 17 -4.81 2.18 -4.05
N ILE A 18 -5.96 2.31 -3.39
CA ILE A 18 -6.54 3.60 -3.03
C ILE A 18 -6.47 3.78 -1.51
N GLU A 19 -5.99 4.94 -1.09
CA GLU A 19 -5.91 5.37 0.30
C GLU A 19 -6.38 6.82 0.43
N GLY A 20 -7.27 7.11 1.37
CA GLY A 20 -7.79 8.48 1.57
C GLY A 20 -8.60 9.04 0.40
N GLY A 21 -8.86 8.27 -0.66
CA GLY A 21 -9.48 8.74 -1.90
C GLY A 21 -8.49 8.88 -3.07
N ASP A 22 -7.18 8.83 -2.79
CA ASP A 22 -6.12 8.97 -3.79
C ASP A 22 -5.62 7.61 -4.28
N ASP A 23 -5.26 7.53 -5.56
CA ASP A 23 -4.53 6.38 -6.13
C ASP A 23 -3.04 6.53 -5.82
N ILE A 24 -2.53 5.63 -5.00
CA ILE A 24 -1.16 5.68 -4.50
C ILE A 24 -0.27 4.62 -5.16
N PHE A 25 -0.85 3.63 -5.85
CA PHE A 25 -0.09 2.58 -6.53
C PHE A 25 -0.94 1.78 -7.52
N MET A 26 -0.41 1.49 -8.71
CA MET A 26 -1.03 0.59 -9.70
C MET A 26 -0.09 -0.56 -10.05
N GLY A 27 -0.60 -1.78 -10.07
CA GLY A 27 0.17 -2.98 -10.43
C GLY A 27 -0.71 -4.22 -10.59
N THR A 28 -0.09 -5.38 -10.72
CA THR A 28 -0.79 -6.67 -10.60
C THR A 28 -1.33 -6.86 -9.19
N LEU A 29 -2.30 -7.78 -9.03
CA LEU A 29 -2.88 -8.07 -7.70
C LEU A 29 -1.81 -8.44 -6.67
N GLY A 30 -0.80 -9.21 -7.07
CA GLY A 30 0.31 -9.59 -6.21
C GLY A 30 1.17 -8.40 -5.80
N GLU A 31 1.47 -7.49 -6.73
CA GLU A 31 2.21 -6.25 -6.45
C GLU A 31 1.44 -5.34 -5.52
N CYS A 32 0.14 -5.15 -5.73
CA CYS A 32 -0.71 -4.34 -4.85
C CYS A 32 -0.72 -4.89 -3.42
N LYS A 33 -0.84 -6.22 -3.24
CA LYS A 33 -0.76 -6.86 -1.92
C LYS A 33 0.60 -6.64 -1.25
N ARG A 34 1.69 -6.86 -1.99
CA ARG A 34 3.06 -6.61 -1.48
C ARG A 34 3.27 -5.15 -1.08
N PHE A 35 2.80 -4.23 -1.90
CA PHE A 35 2.86 -2.79 -1.62
C PHE A 35 2.16 -2.46 -0.29
N ILE A 36 0.93 -2.93 -0.09
CA ILE A 36 0.17 -2.72 1.16
C ILE A 36 0.94 -3.28 2.37
N THR A 37 1.48 -4.50 2.26
CA THR A 37 2.26 -5.10 3.36
C THR A 37 3.47 -4.25 3.73
N ILE A 38 4.28 -3.85 2.76
CA ILE A 38 5.48 -3.04 2.99
C ILE A 38 5.11 -1.65 3.53
N HIS A 39 4.06 -1.05 2.98
CA HIS A 39 3.57 0.27 3.39
C HIS A 39 3.15 0.25 4.87
N ASN A 40 2.33 -0.72 5.26
CA ASN A 40 1.90 -0.88 6.65
C ASN A 40 3.06 -1.16 7.60
N GLN A 41 4.03 -1.99 7.19
CA GLN A 41 5.23 -2.25 7.99
C GLN A 41 6.02 -0.96 8.25
N LYS A 42 6.23 -0.12 7.22
CA LYS A 42 6.92 1.16 7.39
C LYS A 42 6.18 2.12 8.31
N ILE A 43 4.85 2.20 8.21
CA ILE A 43 4.04 3.02 9.11
C ILE A 43 4.21 2.55 10.56
N LEU A 44 4.09 1.25 10.82
CA LEU A 44 4.23 0.70 12.17
C LEU A 44 5.61 0.98 12.76
N SER A 45 6.69 0.72 12.01
CA SER A 45 8.05 1.00 12.48
C SER A 45 8.27 2.49 12.78
N ARG A 46 7.70 3.39 11.97
CA ARG A 46 7.77 4.84 12.24
C ARG A 46 7.03 5.21 13.53
N LEU A 47 5.84 4.67 13.74
CA LEU A 47 5.05 4.92 14.95
C LEU A 47 5.75 4.38 16.21
N GLU A 48 6.42 3.24 16.12
CA GLU A 48 7.21 2.67 17.22
C GLU A 48 8.39 3.58 17.60
N MET A 49 9.12 4.10 16.61
CA MET A 49 10.23 5.05 16.85
C MET A 49 9.73 6.35 17.49
N GLU A 50 8.62 6.90 17.01
CA GLU A 50 8.03 8.13 17.58
C GLU A 50 7.53 7.93 19.02
N ARG A 51 7.03 6.73 19.36
CA ARG A 51 6.66 6.38 20.74
C ARG A 51 7.87 6.30 21.67
N GLN A 52 8.97 5.69 21.21
CA GLN A 52 10.20 5.60 21.98
C GLN A 52 10.82 6.99 22.22
N ALA A 53 10.81 7.86 21.21
CA ALA A 53 11.34 9.22 21.31
C ALA A 53 10.58 10.14 22.26
N ARG A 54 9.31 9.83 22.60
CA ARG A 54 8.51 10.60 23.57
C ARG A 54 8.60 10.05 25.00
N ALA A 55 9.17 8.86 25.17
CA ALA A 55 9.22 8.16 26.45
C ALA A 55 10.59 8.24 27.14
N GLY A 56 11.60 8.83 26.48
CA GLY A 56 12.92 9.14 27.05
C GLY A 56 13.13 10.64 27.13
#